data_AF-A0A7S3GT27-F1
#
_entry.id   AF-A0A7S3GT27-F1
#
_cell.length_a   1.000
_cell.length_b   1.000
_cell.length_c   1.000
_cell.angle_alpha   90.00
_cell.angle_beta   90.00
_cell.angle_gamma   90.00
#
_symmetry.space_group_name_H-M   'P 1'
#
loop_
_entity.id
_entity.type
_entity.pdbx_description
1 polymer ?
#
loop_
_entity_poly.entity_id
_entity_poly.type
_entity_poly.pdbx_seq_one_letter_code
_entity_poly.pdbx_strand_id
1 'polypeptide(L)'
;GRLAISDNGHWIAVCRNDAEPPGKLSIFTYESPDGGSVNSKRPTEVVTLEKNPQALAIQHTASSATASCYIALSEAPGPDGALPPIEVIALSADGTHSTLYRLKCPSLCHTLSFCHRTATYLLSAHKDGLILLNDLLNGTNNMSHDNPG
;
A
#
# COMPACT_ATOMS: atom_id res chain seq x y z
N GLY A 1 4.65 5.50 -14.06
CA GLY A 1 3.64 4.86 -13.21
C GLY A 1 4.24 4.61 -11.85
N ARG A 2 3.42 4.59 -10.80
CA ARG A 2 3.87 4.23 -9.45
C ARG A 2 3.91 2.71 -9.35
N LEU A 3 4.97 2.20 -8.74
CA LEU A 3 5.26 0.78 -8.55
C LEU A 3 5.67 0.57 -7.10
N ALA A 4 5.13 -0.45 -6.46
CA ALA A 4 5.61 -0.91 -5.16
C ALA A 4 5.82 -2.43 -5.20
N ILE A 5 6.85 -2.90 -4.51
CA ILE A 5 7.22 -4.31 -4.41
C ILE A 5 7.30 -4.66 -2.92
N SER A 6 6.77 -5.82 -2.53
CA SER A 6 6.82 -6.26 -1.13
C SER A 6 8.25 -6.59 -0.72
N ASP A 7 8.49 -6.59 0.58
CA ASP A 7 9.79 -6.94 1.18
C ASP A 7 10.29 -8.35 0.81
N ASN A 8 9.39 -9.30 0.55
CA ASN A 8 9.75 -10.63 0.05
C ASN A 8 9.84 -10.73 -1.47
N GLY A 9 9.54 -9.65 -2.21
CA GLY A 9 9.56 -9.62 -3.67
C GLY A 9 8.44 -10.41 -4.36
N HIS A 10 7.50 -11.00 -3.62
CA HIS A 10 6.46 -11.85 -4.19
C HIS A 10 5.21 -11.08 -4.63
N TRP A 11 5.00 -9.87 -4.11
CA TRP A 11 3.85 -9.04 -4.43
C TRP A 11 4.26 -7.75 -5.11
N ILE A 12 3.51 -7.36 -6.13
CA ILE A 12 3.80 -6.20 -6.96
C ILE A 12 2.52 -5.40 -7.13
N ALA A 13 2.57 -4.10 -6.87
CA ALA A 13 1.46 -3.17 -7.08
C ALA A 13 1.84 -2.15 -8.15
N VAL A 14 1.03 -2.02 -9.21
CA VAL A 14 1.31 -1.17 -10.38
C VAL A 14 0.15 -0.23 -10.66
N CYS A 15 0.43 1.07 -10.67
CA CYS A 15 -0.52 2.08 -11.16
C CYS A 15 -0.44 2.18 -12.68
N ARG A 16 -1.54 1.84 -13.33
CA ARG A 16 -1.73 1.87 -14.80
C ARG A 16 -2.45 3.17 -15.16
N ASN A 17 -1.67 4.09 -15.72
CA ASN A 17 -2.16 5.37 -16.23
C ASN A 17 -2.55 5.28 -17.72
N ASP A 18 -2.19 4.18 -18.36
CA ASP A 18 -2.43 3.81 -19.75
C ASP A 18 -3.75 3.04 -19.95
N ALA A 19 -4.46 2.73 -18.86
CA ALA A 19 -5.78 2.09 -18.93
C ALA A 19 -6.88 3.11 -19.29
N GLU A 20 -7.95 2.65 -19.94
CA GLU A 20 -9.22 3.39 -20.04
C GLU A 20 -10.28 2.74 -19.12
N PRO A 21 -10.82 3.45 -18.12
CA PRO A 21 -10.39 4.77 -17.63
C PRO A 21 -9.00 4.73 -16.95
N PRO A 22 -8.27 5.85 -16.91
CA PRO A 22 -6.99 5.94 -16.23
C PRO A 22 -7.18 5.83 -14.71
N GLY A 23 -6.14 5.38 -14.01
CA GLY A 23 -6.17 5.30 -12.55
C GLY A 23 -6.60 3.93 -12.04
N LYS A 24 -5.98 2.88 -12.57
CA LYS A 24 -6.16 1.51 -12.08
C LYS A 24 -4.92 1.05 -11.35
N LEU A 25 -5.10 0.45 -10.18
CA LEU A 25 -4.06 -0.18 -9.40
C LEU A 25 -4.17 -1.70 -9.55
N SER A 26 -3.30 -2.29 -10.36
CA SER A 26 -3.23 -3.74 -10.56
C SER A 26 -2.24 -4.35 -9.58
N ILE A 27 -2.66 -5.42 -8.90
CA ILE A 27 -1.83 -6.15 -7.94
C ILE A 27 -1.52 -7.53 -8.50
N PHE A 28 -0.26 -7.91 -8.45
CA PHE A 28 0.25 -9.18 -8.93
C PHE A 28 0.96 -9.94 -7.82
N THR A 29 0.94 -11.27 -7.90
CA THR A 29 1.67 -12.14 -6.98
C THR A 29 2.38 -13.28 -7.70
N TYR A 30 3.46 -13.78 -7.12
CA TYR A 30 4.08 -15.07 -7.47
C TYR A 30 3.59 -16.23 -6.58
N GLU A 31 2.76 -15.93 -5.58
CA GLU A 31 2.28 -16.91 -4.60
C GLU A 31 1.03 -17.63 -5.10
N SER A 32 0.90 -18.91 -4.72
CA SER A 32 -0.31 -19.68 -4.99
C SER A 32 -1.41 -19.29 -3.99
N PRO A 33 -2.68 -19.23 -4.39
CA PRO A 33 -3.81 -19.00 -3.47
C PRO A 33 -3.83 -19.97 -2.28
N ASP A 34 -3.44 -21.22 -2.52
CA ASP A 34 -3.43 -22.30 -1.52
C ASP A 34 -2.21 -22.26 -0.56
N GLY A 35 -1.40 -21.19 -0.58
CA GLY A 35 -0.19 -21.08 0.24
C GLY A 35 0.93 -22.08 -0.12
N GLY A 36 0.76 -22.80 -1.24
CA GLY A 36 1.77 -23.70 -1.79
C GLY A 36 2.98 -22.97 -2.39
N SER A 37 4.01 -23.74 -2.79
CA SER A 37 5.25 -23.26 -3.42
C SER A 37 5.00 -22.15 -4.44
N VAL A 38 5.89 -21.14 -4.46
CA VAL A 38 6.02 -20.11 -5.50
C VAL A 38 6.00 -20.81 -6.87
N ASN A 39 4.85 -20.82 -7.54
CA ASN A 39 4.61 -21.80 -8.61
C ASN A 39 4.67 -21.19 -10.01
N SER A 40 5.04 -19.92 -10.17
CA SER A 40 5.09 -19.30 -11.48
C SER A 40 6.40 -18.57 -11.75
N LYS A 41 6.95 -18.79 -12.95
CA LYS A 41 8.04 -17.96 -13.52
C LYS A 41 7.58 -16.52 -13.83
N ARG A 42 6.28 -16.23 -13.68
CA ARG A 42 5.63 -14.97 -14.07
C ARG A 42 4.53 -14.61 -13.08
N PRO A 43 4.48 -13.37 -12.59
CA PRO A 43 3.49 -13.00 -11.60
C PRO A 43 2.09 -13.00 -12.23
N THR A 44 1.08 -13.44 -11.48
CA THR A 44 -0.32 -13.46 -11.90
C THR A 44 -1.04 -12.25 -11.33
N GLU A 45 -1.90 -11.61 -12.12
CA GLU A 45 -2.76 -10.53 -11.63
C GLU A 45 -3.82 -11.11 -10.69
N VAL A 46 -3.88 -10.60 -9.47
CA VAL A 46 -4.80 -11.03 -8.41
C VAL A 46 -6.06 -10.18 -8.44
N VAL A 47 -5.88 -8.86 -8.51
CA VAL A 47 -6.99 -7.90 -8.51
C VAL A 47 -6.55 -6.60 -9.18
N THR A 48 -7.52 -5.90 -9.77
CA THR A 48 -7.37 -4.51 -10.19
C THR A 48 -8.36 -3.64 -9.41
N LEU A 49 -7.85 -2.61 -8.74
CA LEU A 49 -8.62 -1.64 -7.97
C LEU A 49 -8.76 -0.33 -8.75
N GLU A 50 -9.93 0.30 -8.69
CA GLU A 50 -10.19 1.63 -9.25
C GLU A 50 -9.60 2.70 -8.31
N LYS A 51 -8.28 2.81 -8.28
CA LYS A 51 -7.46 3.66 -7.40
C LYS A 51 -6.29 4.25 -8.19
N ASN A 52 -5.98 5.53 -7.97
CA ASN A 52 -4.89 6.26 -8.63
C ASN A 52 -3.93 6.89 -7.61
N PRO A 53 -3.32 6.07 -6.75
CA PRO A 53 -2.71 6.55 -5.53
C PRO A 53 -1.50 7.44 -5.79
N GLN A 54 -1.40 8.59 -5.13
CA GLN A 54 -0.23 9.47 -5.10
C GLN A 54 1.00 8.84 -4.44
N ALA A 55 0.77 8.12 -3.35
CA ALA A 55 1.78 7.37 -2.61
C ALA A 55 1.30 5.93 -2.45
N LEU A 56 2.23 4.97 -2.54
CA LEU A 56 1.91 3.54 -2.56
C LEU A 56 3.01 2.74 -1.87
N ALA A 57 2.63 1.80 -1.02
CA ALA A 57 3.49 0.80 -0.42
C ALA A 57 2.76 -0.55 -0.34
N ILE A 58 3.53 -1.64 -0.39
CA ILE A 58 3.01 -3.00 -0.25
C ILE A 58 3.96 -3.82 0.63
N GLN A 59 3.41 -4.71 1.44
CA GLN A 59 4.15 -5.51 2.40
C GLN A 59 3.54 -6.90 2.52
N HIS A 60 4.34 -7.95 2.49
CA HIS A 60 3.84 -9.30 2.68
C HIS A 60 3.44 -9.55 4.13
N THR A 61 2.39 -10.37 4.33
CA THR A 61 1.88 -10.73 5.67
C THR A 61 2.10 -12.21 5.94
N ALA A 62 3.05 -12.52 6.83
CA ALA A 62 3.47 -13.89 7.12
C ALA A 62 2.50 -14.72 7.99
N SER A 63 1.37 -14.16 8.43
CA SER A 63 0.53 -14.74 9.49
C SER A 63 -0.72 -15.49 8.99
N SER A 64 -0.90 -15.62 7.67
CA SER A 64 -2.13 -16.17 7.10
C SER A 64 -1.91 -17.59 6.57
N ALA A 65 -2.92 -18.45 6.71
CA ALA A 65 -2.95 -19.75 6.05
C ALA A 65 -2.94 -19.63 4.51
N THR A 66 -3.36 -18.47 4.00
CA THR A 66 -3.33 -18.09 2.58
C THR A 66 -2.32 -16.97 2.34
N ALA A 67 -1.62 -17.04 1.21
CA ALA A 67 -0.74 -15.97 0.75
C ALA A 67 -1.48 -14.61 0.76
N SER A 68 -0.90 -13.60 1.40
CA SER A 68 -1.55 -12.30 1.61
C SER A 68 -0.55 -11.16 1.74
N CYS A 69 -1.04 -9.93 1.51
CA CYS A 69 -0.28 -8.71 1.67
C CYS A 69 -1.15 -7.57 2.23
N TYR A 70 -0.47 -6.54 2.73
CA TYR A 70 -1.05 -5.22 2.99
C TYR A 70 -0.61 -4.22 1.95
N ILE A 71 -1.54 -3.37 1.52
CA ILE A 71 -1.32 -2.27 0.58
C ILE A 71 -1.67 -0.99 1.32
N ALA A 72 -0.72 -0.07 1.44
CA ALA A 72 -0.96 1.27 1.93
C ALA A 72 -0.96 2.23 0.74
N LEU A 73 -1.99 3.07 0.64
CA LEU A 73 -2.11 4.02 -0.45
C LEU A 73 -2.71 5.34 0.02
N SER A 74 -2.37 6.43 -0.66
CA SER A 74 -3.02 7.73 -0.50
C SER A 74 -3.25 8.31 -1.89
N GLU A 75 -4.47 8.75 -2.19
CA GLU A 75 -4.85 9.34 -3.47
C GLU A 75 -4.24 10.74 -3.68
N ALA A 76 -4.40 11.31 -4.87
CA ALA A 76 -4.20 12.75 -5.04
C ALA A 76 -5.40 13.53 -4.44
N PRO A 77 -5.22 14.79 -4.00
CA PRO A 77 -6.33 15.62 -3.57
C PRO A 77 -7.38 15.77 -4.66
N GLY A 78 -8.65 15.72 -4.27
CA GLY A 78 -9.76 16.00 -5.17
C GLY A 78 -9.85 17.49 -5.54
N PRO A 79 -10.76 17.85 -6.46
CA PRO A 79 -11.00 19.25 -6.85
C PRO A 79 -11.44 20.15 -5.69
N ASP A 80 -12.00 19.56 -4.64
CA ASP A 80 -12.43 20.22 -3.40
C ASP A 80 -11.26 20.56 -2.46
N GLY A 81 -10.05 20.12 -2.79
CA GLY A 81 -8.85 20.33 -1.97
C GLY A 81 -8.82 19.49 -0.69
N ALA A 82 -9.75 18.56 -0.51
CA ALA A 82 -9.75 17.67 0.65
C ALA A 82 -8.53 16.75 0.61
N LEU A 83 -7.83 16.65 1.75
CA LEU A 83 -6.70 15.75 1.88
C LEU A 83 -7.20 14.30 1.90
N PRO A 84 -6.73 13.46 0.97
CA PRO A 84 -7.11 12.07 0.96
C PRO A 84 -6.48 11.36 2.18
N PRO A 85 -7.20 10.41 2.79
CA PRO A 85 -6.64 9.59 3.86
C PRO A 85 -5.52 8.69 3.30
N ILE A 86 -4.76 8.08 4.20
CA ILE A 86 -4.02 6.86 3.87
C ILE A 86 -4.96 5.67 4.16
N GLU A 87 -5.21 4.86 3.14
CA GLU A 87 -5.96 3.62 3.26
C GLU A 87 -4.98 2.45 3.34
N VAL A 88 -5.20 1.54 4.30
CA VAL A 88 -4.48 0.27 4.39
C VAL A 88 -5.46 -0.85 4.08
N ILE A 89 -5.18 -1.61 3.03
CA ILE A 89 -6.02 -2.67 2.49
C ILE A 89 -5.33 -4.00 2.75
N ALA A 90 -6.06 -4.97 3.30
CA ALA A 90 -5.65 -6.37 3.30
C ALA A 90 -6.08 -7.02 2.00
N LEU A 91 -5.17 -7.75 1.36
CA LEU A 91 -5.41 -8.51 0.14
C LEU A 91 -4.89 -9.93 0.29
N SER A 92 -5.74 -10.89 -0.07
CA SER A 92 -5.41 -12.31 -0.18
C SER A 92 -5.13 -12.69 -1.63
N ALA A 93 -4.37 -13.77 -1.85
CA ALA A 93 -4.00 -14.26 -3.18
C ALA A 93 -5.19 -14.78 -4.01
N ASP A 94 -6.35 -15.00 -3.40
CA ASP A 94 -7.62 -15.32 -4.06
C ASP A 94 -8.35 -14.06 -4.60
N GLY A 95 -7.83 -12.86 -4.37
CA GLY A 95 -8.44 -11.59 -4.75
C GLY A 95 -9.34 -10.96 -3.69
N THR A 96 -9.63 -11.66 -2.60
CA THR A 96 -10.42 -11.14 -1.49
C THR A 96 -9.66 -9.99 -0.82
N HIS A 97 -10.32 -8.86 -0.63
CA HIS A 97 -9.71 -7.71 0.03
C HIS A 97 -10.69 -6.89 0.86
N SER A 98 -10.15 -6.17 1.84
CA SER A 98 -10.90 -5.26 2.70
C SER A 98 -10.02 -4.12 3.21
N THR A 99 -10.62 -2.96 3.44
CA THR A 99 -9.93 -1.84 4.08
C THR A 99 -9.82 -2.11 5.58
N LEU A 100 -8.59 -2.24 6.09
CA LEU A 100 -8.31 -2.41 7.53
C LEU A 100 -8.27 -1.07 8.26
N TYR A 101 -7.59 -0.09 7.67
CA TYR A 101 -7.35 1.20 8.32
C TYR A 101 -7.57 2.35 7.36
N ARG A 102 -8.04 3.48 7.91
CA ARG A 102 -8.19 4.75 7.21
C ARG A 102 -7.60 5.86 8.08
N LEU A 103 -6.35 6.20 7.83
CA LEU A 103 -5.58 7.16 8.63
C LEU A 103 -5.82 8.58 8.12
N LYS A 104 -6.12 9.49 9.03
CA LYS A 104 -6.22 10.92 8.72
C LYS A 104 -4.82 11.48 8.50
N CYS A 105 -4.66 12.24 7.44
CA CYS A 105 -3.40 12.90 7.10
C CYS A 105 -3.52 14.40 7.38
N PRO A 106 -2.59 15.00 8.13
CA PRO A 106 -2.57 16.45 8.36
C PRO A 106 -2.11 17.24 7.13
N SER A 107 -1.43 16.57 6.19
CA SER A 107 -0.87 17.14 4.97
C SER A 107 -0.82 16.08 3.86
N LEU A 108 -0.64 16.50 2.61
CA LEU A 108 -0.60 15.60 1.46
C LEU A 108 0.58 14.62 1.56
N CYS A 109 0.26 13.32 1.57
CA CYS A 109 1.26 12.27 1.59
C CYS A 109 1.87 12.07 0.19
N HIS A 110 3.20 12.06 0.10
CA HIS A 110 3.91 11.78 -1.16
C HIS A 110 4.75 10.50 -1.11
N THR A 111 5.04 9.97 0.09
CA THR A 111 5.80 8.73 0.26
C THR A 111 5.17 7.89 1.37
N LEU A 112 5.02 6.60 1.09
CA LEU A 112 4.60 5.58 2.05
C LEU A 112 5.65 4.46 2.06
N SER A 113 5.88 3.89 3.23
CA SER A 113 6.76 2.73 3.38
C SER A 113 6.35 1.94 4.62
N PHE A 114 6.18 0.63 4.48
CA PHE A 114 6.11 -0.25 5.63
C PHE A 114 7.50 -0.44 6.22
N CYS A 115 7.59 -0.47 7.55
CA CYS A 115 8.86 -0.84 8.18
C CYS A 115 9.21 -2.30 7.85
N HIS A 116 10.50 -2.56 7.65
CA HIS A 116 10.97 -3.86 7.21
C HIS A 116 10.52 -4.97 8.17
N ARG A 117 9.88 -6.02 7.63
CA ARG A 117 9.35 -7.19 8.35
C ARG A 117 8.26 -6.87 9.38
N THR A 118 7.74 -5.66 9.42
CA THR A 118 6.66 -5.27 10.34
C THR A 118 5.55 -4.56 9.58
N ALA A 119 4.59 -5.35 9.10
CA ALA A 119 3.42 -4.87 8.38
C ALA A 119 2.47 -3.99 9.22
N THR A 120 2.73 -3.87 10.52
CA THR A 120 1.98 -3.04 11.47
C THR A 120 2.52 -1.63 11.62
N TYR A 121 3.73 -1.34 11.12
CA TYR A 121 4.32 -0.01 11.21
C TYR A 121 4.39 0.62 9.82
N LEU A 122 3.74 1.76 9.67
CA LEU A 122 3.65 2.50 8.41
C LEU A 122 4.26 3.88 8.57
N LEU A 123 5.30 4.15 7.80
CA LEU A 123 5.92 5.46 7.67
C LEU A 123 5.26 6.22 6.53
N SER A 124 4.89 7.48 6.79
CA SER A 124 4.38 8.41 5.78
C SER A 124 5.14 9.72 5.82
N ALA A 125 5.57 10.19 4.64
CA ALA A 125 6.16 11.52 4.47
C ALA A 125 5.18 12.45 3.76
N HIS A 126 5.10 13.67 4.28
CA HIS A 126 4.11 14.66 3.87
C HIS A 126 4.79 15.91 3.30
N LYS A 127 4.05 16.64 2.45
CA LYS A 127 4.54 17.79 1.68
C LYS A 127 5.13 18.92 2.53
N ASP A 128 4.71 19.04 3.78
CA ASP A 128 5.16 20.04 4.76
C ASP A 128 6.40 19.61 5.57
N GLY A 129 7.04 18.50 5.19
CA GLY A 129 8.21 17.95 5.90
C GLY A 129 7.84 17.11 7.13
N LEU A 130 6.56 16.93 7.42
CA LEU A 130 6.12 16.04 8.47
C LEU A 130 6.36 14.58 8.07
N ILE A 131 6.98 13.82 8.97
CA ILE A 131 7.11 12.38 8.91
C ILE A 131 6.27 11.78 10.05
N LEU A 132 5.37 10.86 9.70
CA LEU A 132 4.58 10.12 10.66
C LEU A 132 4.99 8.64 10.64
N LEU A 133 5.23 8.09 11.83
CA LEU A 133 5.29 6.65 12.03
C LEU A 133 3.99 6.21 12.71
N ASN A 134 3.19 5.43 12.00
CA ASN A 134 1.91 4.92 12.50
C ASN A 134 2.07 3.46 12.93
N ASP A 135 1.75 3.16 14.17
CA ASP A 135 1.51 1.80 14.64
C ASP A 135 0.04 1.45 14.41
N LEU A 136 -0.21 0.69 13.35
CA LEU A 136 -1.54 0.30 12.91
C LEU A 136 -2.25 -0.61 13.92
N LEU A 137 -1.49 -1.42 14.68
CA LEU A 137 -2.08 -2.35 15.64
C LEU A 137 -2.56 -1.63 16.89
N ASN A 138 -1.71 -0.74 17.43
CA ASN A 138 -2.02 0.00 18.64
C ASN A 138 -2.79 1.32 18.38
N GLY A 139 -2.93 1.72 17.11
CA GLY A 139 -3.57 2.97 16.71
C GLY A 139 -2.83 4.21 17.21
N THR A 140 -1.51 4.09 17.46
CA THR A 140 -0.68 5.21 17.92
C THR A 140 0.13 5.77 16.75
N ASN A 141 0.47 7.05 16.84
CA ASN A 141 1.37 7.67 15.89
C ASN A 141 2.48 8.43 16.61
N ASN A 142 3.65 8.47 15.96
CA ASN A 142 4.76 9.30 16.37
C ASN A 142 5.06 10.29 15.25
N MET A 143 5.30 11.53 15.63
CA MET A 143 5.46 12.64 14.70
C MET A 143 6.87 13.16 14.79
N SER A 144 7.53 13.25 13.65
CA SER A 144 8.82 13.92 13.54
C SER A 144 8.73 14.94 12.43
N HIS A 145 9.22 16.14 12.69
CA HIS A 145 9.55 17.07 11.63
C HIS A 145 10.97 16.75 11.23
N ASP A 146 11.14 16.03 10.13
CA ASP A 146 12.44 15.96 9.51
C ASP A 146 12.65 17.33 8.86
N ASN A 147 13.63 18.08 9.37
CA ASN A 147 13.98 19.39 8.83
C ASN A 147 15.23 19.21 7.97
N PRO A 148 15.11 18.81 6.68
CA PRO A 148 16.15 19.14 5.75
C PRO A 148 15.95 20.62 5.41
N GLY A 149 16.63 21.49 6.16
CA GLY A 149 16.92 22.83 5.65
C GLY A 149 17.61 22.75 4.30
#